data_AF-A0A357PR67-F1
#
_entry.id   AF-A0A357PR67-F1
#
_cell.length_a   1.000
_cell.length_b   1.000
_cell.length_c   1.000
_cell.angle_alpha   90.00
_cell.angle_beta   90.00
_cell.angle_gamma   90.00
#
_symmetry.space_group_name_H-M   'P 1'
#
loop_
_entity.id
_entity.type
_entity.pdbx_description
1 polymer ?
#
loop_
_entity_poly.entity_id
_entity_poly.type
_entity_poly.pdbx_seq_one_letter_code
_entity_poly.pdbx_strand_id
1 'polypeptide(L)'
;MQWSQDTAQRRARELNLDDIPLVCHRPVAAHVDADWFARYKSAVHAFMESLTDSVDTLAFMNLTQNEFMGLIMGSRMPENLSVRFRIPMMWGGAISPDNMFLCATFPFAHNMDRFIIEQSGNEMIWLPNPSKKVFVPAHMGGGGDGGNATEDRLTQLAAAMAQSRGME
;
A
#
# COMPACT_ATOMS: atom_id res chain seq x y z
N MET A 1 5.89 -27.21 0.04
CA MET A 1 5.87 -27.59 1.47
C MET A 1 5.11 -26.48 2.18
N GLN A 2 4.03 -26.82 2.89
CA GLN A 2 3.19 -25.84 3.56
C GLN A 2 4.00 -25.06 4.61
N TRP A 3 3.93 -23.73 4.58
CA TRP A 3 4.61 -22.89 5.56
C TRP A 3 3.78 -22.79 6.85
N SER A 4 4.44 -22.99 7.98
CA SER A 4 3.94 -22.58 9.29
C SER A 4 4.02 -21.05 9.45
N GLN A 5 3.35 -20.52 10.47
CA GLN A 5 3.45 -19.10 10.83
C GLN A 5 4.89 -18.68 11.09
N ASP A 6 5.65 -19.46 11.85
CA ASP A 6 7.05 -19.17 12.15
C ASP A 6 7.93 -19.12 10.90
N THR A 7 7.68 -20.03 9.95
CA THR A 7 8.41 -20.07 8.68
C THR A 7 8.10 -18.82 7.85
N ALA A 8 6.82 -18.45 7.78
CA ALA A 8 6.38 -17.26 7.06
C ALA A 8 6.93 -15.97 7.68
N GLN A 9 6.88 -15.83 9.01
CA GLN A 9 7.44 -14.68 9.72
C GLN A 9 8.95 -14.57 9.57
N ARG A 10 9.68 -15.71 9.67
CA ARG A 10 11.13 -15.74 9.41
C ARG A 10 11.44 -15.29 7.99
N ARG A 11 10.71 -15.81 7.01
CA ARG A 11 10.93 -15.46 5.60
C ARG A 11 10.57 -14.01 5.29
N ALA A 12 9.51 -13.47 5.90
CA ALA A 12 9.16 -12.05 5.80
C ALA A 12 10.29 -11.17 6.34
N ARG A 13 10.89 -11.53 7.48
CA ARG A 13 12.06 -10.81 8.03
C ARG A 13 13.27 -10.85 7.09
N GLU A 14 13.56 -12.00 6.47
CA GLU A 14 14.64 -12.10 5.48
C GLU A 14 14.42 -11.21 4.25
N LEU A 15 13.17 -10.84 3.98
CA LEU A 15 12.76 -9.94 2.90
C LEU A 15 12.47 -8.50 3.39
N ASN A 16 12.83 -8.15 4.63
CA ASN A 16 12.56 -6.84 5.23
C ASN A 16 11.07 -6.45 5.20
N LEU A 17 10.20 -7.41 5.51
CA LEU A 17 8.75 -7.28 5.64
C LEU A 17 8.30 -7.65 7.07
N ASP A 18 9.16 -7.55 8.08
CA ASP A 18 8.84 -8.00 9.44
C ASP A 18 7.82 -7.13 10.17
N ASP A 19 7.61 -5.91 9.69
CA ASP A 19 6.66 -4.93 10.19
C ASP A 19 5.29 -4.98 9.50
N ILE A 20 5.13 -5.81 8.45
CA ILE A 20 3.82 -6.03 7.83
C ILE A 20 3.09 -7.20 8.51
N PRO A 21 1.86 -7.00 9.01
CA PRO A 21 1.05 -8.10 9.50
C PRO A 21 0.82 -9.14 8.40
N LEU A 22 0.88 -10.42 8.76
CA LEU A 22 0.59 -11.53 7.87
C LEU A 22 -0.76 -12.15 8.22
N VAL A 23 -1.55 -12.48 7.21
CA VAL A 23 -2.78 -13.25 7.36
C VAL A 23 -2.65 -14.58 6.62
N CYS A 24 -3.09 -15.66 7.24
CA CYS A 24 -3.18 -16.96 6.59
C CYS A 24 -4.45 -16.99 5.73
N HIS A 25 -4.30 -17.29 4.45
CA HIS A 25 -5.37 -17.31 3.47
C HIS A 25 -5.35 -18.64 2.72
N ARG A 26 -6.55 -19.20 2.47
CA ARG A 26 -6.72 -20.36 1.61
C ARG A 26 -7.02 -19.88 0.20
N PRO A 27 -6.10 -20.02 -0.78
CA PRO A 27 -6.38 -19.60 -2.15
C PRO A 27 -7.58 -20.36 -2.70
N VAL A 28 -8.58 -19.62 -3.17
CA VAL A 28 -9.72 -20.18 -3.91
C VAL A 28 -9.71 -19.55 -5.29
N ALA A 29 -9.49 -20.35 -6.32
CA ALA A 29 -9.50 -19.84 -7.69
C ALA A 29 -10.83 -19.13 -7.97
N ALA A 30 -10.74 -17.85 -8.31
CA ALA A 30 -11.90 -17.02 -8.62
C ALA A 30 -11.92 -16.66 -10.10
N HIS A 31 -13.13 -16.52 -10.64
CA HIS A 31 -13.31 -15.96 -11.96
C HIS A 31 -12.90 -14.48 -11.94
N VAL A 32 -12.08 -14.08 -12.91
CA VAL A 32 -11.73 -12.67 -13.13
C VAL A 32 -12.46 -12.22 -14.39
N ASP A 33 -13.41 -11.30 -14.20
CA ASP A 33 -14.23 -10.77 -15.29
C ASP A 33 -13.35 -10.07 -16.34
N ALA A 34 -13.77 -10.11 -17.61
CA ALA A 34 -12.99 -9.52 -18.70
C ALA A 34 -12.79 -8.00 -18.56
N ASP A 35 -13.68 -7.31 -17.84
CA ASP A 35 -13.64 -5.87 -17.59
C ASP A 35 -12.78 -5.47 -16.38
N TRP A 36 -12.08 -6.43 -15.77
CA TRP A 36 -11.35 -6.24 -14.51
C TRP A 36 -10.40 -5.04 -14.54
N PHE A 37 -9.74 -4.79 -15.67
CA PHE A 37 -8.74 -3.72 -15.77
C PHE A 37 -9.39 -2.32 -15.72
N ALA A 38 -10.56 -2.16 -16.34
CA ALA A 38 -11.30 -0.91 -16.27
C ALA A 38 -11.75 -0.65 -14.82
N ARG A 39 -12.31 -1.68 -14.17
CA ARG A 39 -12.70 -1.63 -12.75
C ARG A 39 -11.51 -1.36 -11.82
N TYR A 40 -10.36 -1.96 -12.10
CA TYR A 40 -9.13 -1.75 -11.36
C TYR A 40 -8.69 -0.29 -11.43
N LYS A 41 -8.66 0.33 -12.62
CA LYS A 41 -8.31 1.74 -12.76
C LYS A 41 -9.26 2.65 -11.97
N SER A 42 -10.57 2.40 -12.07
CA SER A 42 -11.57 3.16 -11.29
C SER A 42 -11.38 2.96 -9.79
N ALA A 43 -11.11 1.74 -9.33
CA ALA A 43 -10.87 1.45 -7.92
C ALA A 43 -9.56 2.07 -7.40
N VAL A 44 -8.49 2.10 -8.20
CA VAL A 44 -7.24 2.78 -7.85
C VAL A 44 -7.46 4.29 -7.73
N HIS A 45 -8.20 4.91 -8.67
CA HIS A 45 -8.53 6.32 -8.58
C HIS A 45 -9.32 6.63 -7.30
N ALA A 46 -10.39 5.87 -7.03
CA ALA A 46 -11.19 6.02 -5.82
C ALA A 46 -10.35 5.77 -4.55
N PHE A 47 -9.42 4.82 -4.59
CA PHE A 47 -8.49 4.56 -3.49
C PHE A 47 -7.58 5.77 -3.25
N MET A 48 -7.01 6.37 -4.30
CA MET A 48 -6.18 7.56 -4.22
C MET A 48 -6.92 8.76 -3.61
N GLU A 49 -8.14 9.05 -4.05
CA GLU A 49 -8.98 10.12 -3.48
C GLU A 49 -9.27 9.88 -1.99
N SER A 50 -9.42 8.61 -1.61
CA SER A 50 -9.64 8.23 -0.21
C SER A 50 -8.42 8.44 0.70
N LEU A 51 -7.22 8.69 0.16
CA LEU A 51 -6.00 8.89 0.95
C LEU A 51 -5.96 10.25 1.66
N THR A 52 -6.93 11.13 1.41
CA THR A 52 -7.08 12.41 2.11
C THR A 52 -7.28 12.25 3.62
N ASP A 53 -7.72 11.07 4.10
CA ASP A 53 -7.79 10.71 5.52
C ASP A 53 -6.49 10.13 6.09
N SER A 54 -5.46 9.95 5.25
CA SER A 54 -4.20 9.27 5.56
C SER A 54 -2.97 10.16 5.32
N VAL A 55 -3.19 11.48 5.28
CA VAL A 55 -2.17 12.52 4.97
C VAL A 55 -0.96 12.44 5.90
N ASP A 56 -1.21 12.28 7.20
CA ASP A 56 -0.14 12.17 8.20
C ASP A 56 0.78 10.99 7.90
N THR A 57 0.22 9.89 7.41
CA THR A 57 1.00 8.69 7.06
C THR A 57 1.74 8.88 5.74
N LEU A 58 1.14 9.57 4.77
CA LEU A 58 1.77 9.90 3.48
C LEU A 58 2.99 10.84 3.63
N ALA A 59 3.02 11.68 4.66
CA ALA A 59 4.16 12.56 4.92
C ALA A 59 5.48 11.79 5.11
N PHE A 60 5.41 10.56 5.62
CA PHE A 60 6.57 9.67 5.81
C PHE A 60 7.03 8.97 4.53
N MET A 61 6.30 9.10 3.42
CA MET A 61 6.67 8.50 2.13
C MET A 61 7.65 9.37 1.32
N ASN A 62 8.12 10.48 1.89
CA ASN A 62 9.12 11.39 1.30
C ASN A 62 8.77 11.92 -0.10
N LEU A 63 7.48 12.12 -0.39
CA LEU A 63 7.00 12.62 -1.68
C LEU A 63 7.30 14.10 -1.87
N THR A 64 7.66 14.51 -3.07
CA THR A 64 7.67 15.94 -3.42
C THR A 64 6.25 16.52 -3.31
N GLN A 65 6.13 17.84 -3.17
CA GLN A 65 4.82 18.49 -3.08
C GLN A 65 3.94 18.17 -4.31
N ASN A 66 4.54 18.14 -5.51
CA ASN A 66 3.83 17.81 -6.74
C ASN A 66 3.33 16.36 -6.76
N GLU A 67 4.17 15.41 -6.35
CA GLU A 67 3.76 13.99 -6.25
C GLU A 67 2.67 13.79 -5.21
N PHE A 68 2.78 14.44 -4.06
CA PHE A 68 1.77 14.38 -3.01
C PHE A 68 0.44 14.95 -3.50
N MET A 69 0.44 16.15 -4.09
CA MET A 69 -0.76 16.79 -4.62
C MET A 69 -1.37 15.96 -5.75
N GLY A 70 -0.55 15.44 -6.66
CA GLY A 70 -1.02 14.56 -7.74
C GLY A 70 -1.65 13.26 -7.22
N LEU A 71 -1.11 12.70 -6.13
CA LEU A 71 -1.62 11.51 -5.50
C LEU A 71 -2.99 11.76 -4.84
N ILE A 72 -3.11 12.75 -3.97
CA ILE A 72 -4.37 13.00 -3.23
C ILE A 72 -5.51 13.50 -4.13
N MET A 73 -5.17 14.13 -5.25
CA MET A 73 -6.14 14.60 -6.26
C MET A 73 -6.53 13.49 -7.26
N GLY A 74 -6.03 12.26 -7.09
CA GLY A 74 -6.34 11.15 -8.01
C GLY A 74 -5.69 11.27 -9.39
N SER A 75 -4.84 12.29 -9.64
CA SER A 75 -4.36 12.61 -10.98
C SER A 75 -3.11 11.84 -11.40
N ARG A 76 -2.22 11.51 -10.45
CA ARG A 76 -0.98 10.78 -10.74
C ARG A 76 -0.50 9.92 -9.57
N MET A 77 -0.20 8.66 -9.83
CA MET A 77 0.57 7.80 -8.91
C MET A 77 2.07 8.15 -9.00
N PRO A 78 2.75 8.45 -7.88
CA PRO A 78 4.20 8.62 -7.88
C PRO A 78 4.93 7.34 -8.31
N GLU A 79 6.06 7.48 -9.01
CA GLU A 79 6.77 6.34 -9.64
C GLU A 79 7.36 5.37 -8.63
N ASN A 80 7.66 5.85 -7.43
CA ASN A 80 8.21 5.06 -6.34
C ASN A 80 7.14 4.43 -5.44
N LEU A 81 5.85 4.57 -5.78
CA LEU A 81 4.73 4.01 -5.03
C LEU A 81 3.96 2.97 -5.84
N SER A 82 3.32 2.06 -5.12
CA SER A 82 2.49 1.03 -5.73
C SER A 82 1.28 0.71 -4.87
N VAL A 83 0.15 0.47 -5.54
CA VAL A 83 -1.07 -0.04 -4.92
C VAL A 83 -1.06 -1.55 -5.03
N ARG A 84 -1.22 -2.23 -3.89
CA ARG A 84 -1.27 -3.68 -3.78
C ARG A 84 -2.63 -4.12 -3.27
N PHE A 85 -3.06 -5.29 -3.70
CA PHE A 85 -4.21 -5.95 -3.12
C PHE A 85 -3.83 -6.68 -1.84
N ARG A 86 -4.70 -6.64 -0.83
CA ARG A 86 -4.58 -7.47 0.39
C ARG A 86 -4.82 -8.93 0.07
N ILE A 87 -5.87 -9.18 -0.71
CA ILE A 87 -6.17 -10.47 -1.31
C ILE A 87 -6.13 -10.31 -2.83
N PRO A 88 -5.26 -11.04 -3.55
CA PRO A 88 -5.24 -11.04 -5.01
C PRO A 88 -6.58 -11.42 -5.65
N MET A 89 -6.90 -10.79 -6.78
CA MET A 89 -8.15 -11.01 -7.52
C MET A 89 -8.35 -12.46 -7.95
N MET A 90 -7.27 -13.13 -8.38
CA MET A 90 -7.27 -14.53 -8.77
C MET A 90 -7.64 -15.49 -7.62
N TRP A 91 -7.61 -15.01 -6.38
CA TRP A 91 -8.00 -15.72 -5.16
C TRP A 91 -9.29 -15.19 -4.53
N GLY A 92 -10.10 -14.45 -5.28
CA GLY A 92 -11.39 -13.92 -4.83
C GLY A 92 -11.33 -12.55 -4.14
N GLY A 93 -10.18 -11.87 -4.21
CA GLY A 93 -10.07 -10.50 -3.74
C GLY A 93 -10.94 -9.53 -4.54
N ALA A 94 -11.72 -8.71 -3.84
CA ALA A 94 -12.55 -7.70 -4.47
C ALA A 94 -11.70 -6.60 -5.15
N ILE A 95 -12.14 -6.12 -6.30
CA ILE A 95 -11.58 -4.90 -6.91
C ILE A 95 -12.26 -3.70 -6.24
N SER A 96 -11.79 -3.35 -5.04
CA SER A 96 -12.31 -2.23 -4.25
C SER A 96 -11.20 -1.55 -3.45
N PRO A 97 -11.36 -0.26 -3.10
CA PRO A 97 -10.41 0.46 -2.24
C PRO A 97 -10.13 -0.25 -0.89
N ASP A 98 -11.13 -0.93 -0.33
CA ASP A 98 -10.98 -1.64 0.96
C ASP A 98 -10.01 -2.82 0.88
N ASN A 99 -9.91 -3.46 -0.29
CA ASN A 99 -8.97 -4.55 -0.54
C ASN A 99 -7.60 -4.04 -1.03
N MET A 100 -7.35 -2.73 -0.97
CA MET A 100 -6.11 -2.11 -1.44
C MET A 100 -5.32 -1.48 -0.29
N PHE A 101 -4.01 -1.36 -0.52
CA PHE A 101 -3.12 -0.52 0.26
C PHE A 101 -1.98 0.03 -0.61
N LEU A 102 -1.40 1.14 -0.19
CA LEU A 102 -0.28 1.82 -0.81
C LEU A 102 1.01 1.48 -0.07
N CYS A 103 2.09 1.22 -0.80
CA CYS A 103 3.43 1.08 -0.24
C CYS A 103 4.48 1.60 -1.23
N ALA A 104 5.73 1.70 -0.78
CA ALA A 104 6.84 1.99 -1.66
C ALA A 104 7.12 0.78 -2.59
N THR A 105 7.34 1.06 -3.88
CA THR A 105 7.56 0.04 -4.91
C THR A 105 8.82 -0.76 -4.61
N PHE A 106 9.95 -0.07 -4.44
CA PHE A 106 11.22 -0.68 -4.12
C PHE A 106 11.63 -0.35 -2.67
N PRO A 107 12.06 -1.35 -1.88
CA PRO A 107 12.06 -2.78 -2.18
C PRO A 107 10.71 -3.49 -1.89
N PHE A 108 9.73 -2.82 -1.28
CA PHE A 108 8.65 -3.51 -0.57
C PHE A 108 7.65 -4.22 -1.46
N ALA A 109 7.08 -3.55 -2.46
CA ALA A 109 6.13 -4.21 -3.36
C ALA A 109 6.77 -5.44 -4.04
N HIS A 110 8.03 -5.32 -4.45
CA HIS A 110 8.78 -6.43 -5.06
C HIS A 110 9.03 -7.58 -4.08
N ASN A 111 9.37 -7.26 -2.83
CA ASN A 111 9.59 -8.25 -1.80
C ASN A 111 8.28 -8.96 -1.42
N MET A 112 7.15 -8.26 -1.39
CA MET A 112 5.83 -8.85 -1.19
C MET A 112 5.48 -9.82 -2.32
N ASP A 113 5.75 -9.44 -3.58
CA ASP A 113 5.50 -10.30 -4.73
C ASP A 113 6.34 -11.57 -4.66
N ARG A 114 7.64 -11.42 -4.34
CA ARG A 114 8.52 -12.56 -4.11
C ARG A 114 8.02 -13.46 -2.98
N PHE A 115 7.62 -12.88 -1.85
CA PHE A 115 7.10 -13.62 -0.69
C PHE A 115 5.85 -14.44 -1.04
N ILE A 116 4.94 -13.88 -1.84
CA ILE A 116 3.72 -14.57 -2.28
C ILE A 116 4.05 -15.67 -3.29
N ILE A 117 4.92 -15.40 -4.28
CA ILE A 117 5.30 -16.35 -5.34
C ILE A 117 6.02 -17.58 -4.76
N GLU A 118 6.89 -17.39 -3.76
CA GLU A 118 7.62 -18.49 -3.11
C GLU A 118 6.70 -19.52 -2.41
N GLN A 119 5.44 -19.16 -2.18
CA GLN A 119 4.42 -20.04 -1.56
C GLN A 119 3.49 -20.69 -2.60
N SER A 120 3.74 -20.48 -3.89
CA SER A 120 2.90 -21.01 -4.97
C SER A 120 2.72 -22.53 -4.88
N GLY A 121 1.48 -22.98 -5.05
CA GLY A 121 1.10 -24.39 -4.96
C GLY A 121 0.83 -24.91 -3.54
N ASN A 122 0.98 -24.09 -2.50
CA ASN A 122 0.55 -24.45 -1.15
C ASN A 122 -0.98 -24.33 -1.00
N GLU A 123 -1.56 -25.14 -0.12
CA GLU A 123 -3.00 -25.09 0.19
C GLU A 123 -3.38 -23.85 0.99
N MET A 124 -2.48 -23.39 1.86
CA MET A 124 -2.59 -22.14 2.60
C MET A 124 -1.38 -21.27 2.29
N ILE A 125 -1.58 -19.96 2.17
CA ILE A 125 -0.51 -18.99 1.94
C ILE A 125 -0.61 -17.87 2.96
N TRP A 126 0.52 -17.21 3.21
CA TRP A 126 0.60 -16.03 4.05
C TRP A 126 0.63 -14.79 3.16
N LEU A 127 -0.28 -13.85 3.43
CA LEU A 127 -0.42 -12.61 2.68
C LEU A 127 -0.07 -11.41 3.56
N PRO A 128 0.71 -10.44 3.05
CA PRO A 128 0.88 -9.14 3.69
C PRO A 128 -0.47 -8.38 3.75
N ASN A 129 -0.90 -8.00 4.95
CA ASN A 129 -2.21 -7.38 5.17
C ASN A 129 -2.13 -6.23 6.20
N PRO A 130 -1.59 -5.07 5.80
CA PRO A 130 -1.39 -3.94 6.72
C PRO A 130 -2.71 -3.25 7.05
N SER A 131 -3.13 -3.13 8.30
CA SER A 131 -4.46 -2.57 8.64
C SER A 131 -4.75 -1.16 8.10
N LYS A 132 -3.71 -0.37 7.82
CA LYS A 132 -3.81 0.98 7.26
C LYS A 132 -3.87 0.99 5.73
N LYS A 133 -4.37 2.08 5.15
CA LYS A 133 -4.36 2.31 3.69
C LYS A 133 -2.95 2.55 3.16
N VAL A 134 -2.08 3.18 3.95
CA VAL A 134 -0.68 3.42 3.59
C VAL A 134 0.20 2.61 4.54
N PHE A 135 1.00 1.72 3.96
CA PHE A 135 2.03 1.00 4.68
C PHE A 135 3.35 1.76 4.58
N VAL A 136 3.81 2.26 5.72
CA VAL A 136 5.12 2.89 5.90
C VAL A 136 5.98 1.92 6.69
N PRO A 137 7.12 1.48 6.14
CA PRO A 137 8.04 0.62 6.87
C PRO A 137 8.55 1.30 8.15
N ALA A 138 8.72 0.56 9.23
CA ALA A 138 9.13 1.10 10.54
C ALA A 138 10.47 1.85 10.46
N HIS A 139 11.40 1.39 9.62
CA HIS A 139 12.70 2.04 9.41
C HIS A 139 12.63 3.26 8.48
N MET A 140 11.53 3.46 7.73
CA MET A 140 11.24 4.72 7.03
C MET A 140 10.51 5.71 7.95
N GLY A 141 9.70 5.23 8.90
CA GLY A 141 9.04 6.07 9.91
C GLY A 141 9.98 6.65 10.97
N GLY A 142 11.19 6.09 11.13
CA GLY A 142 12.18 6.47 12.15
C GLY A 142 13.27 7.46 11.71
N GLY A 143 13.03 8.25 10.66
CA GLY A 143 14.02 9.20 10.12
C GLY A 143 14.20 10.46 10.97
N GLY A 144 14.98 10.38 12.05
CA GLY A 144 15.73 11.48 12.68
C GLY A 144 14.96 12.46 13.56
N ASP A 145 15.66 13.07 14.53
CA ASP A 145 15.24 14.19 15.40
C ASP A 145 14.82 15.43 14.59
N GLY A 146 13.70 15.33 13.88
CA GLY A 146 13.21 16.32 12.93
C GLY A 146 11.77 16.74 13.21
N GLY A 147 11.39 16.88 14.48
CA GLY A 147 10.04 17.30 14.90
C GLY A 147 9.52 18.52 14.14
N ASN A 148 10.41 19.44 13.75
CA ASN A 148 10.04 20.64 13.00
C ASN A 148 9.82 20.37 11.50
N ALA A 149 10.56 19.44 10.88
CA ALA A 149 10.48 19.21 9.43
C ALA A 149 9.18 18.50 9.03
N THR A 150 8.69 17.58 9.85
CA THR A 150 7.41 16.90 9.62
C THR A 150 6.24 17.83 9.89
N GLU A 151 6.30 18.64 10.95
CA GLU A 151 5.27 19.63 11.29
C GLU A 151 5.19 20.75 10.24
N ASP A 152 6.34 21.26 9.76
CA ASP A 152 6.40 22.22 8.66
C ASP A 152 5.83 21.64 7.36
N ARG A 153 6.13 20.37 7.06
CA ARG A 153 5.60 19.68 5.86
C ARG A 153 4.10 19.48 5.99
N LEU A 154 3.60 19.00 7.13
CA LEU A 154 2.16 18.86 7.38
C LEU A 154 1.43 20.20 7.29
N THR A 155 2.03 21.28 7.80
CA THR A 155 1.49 22.64 7.71
C THR A 155 1.43 23.12 6.25
N GLN A 156 2.48 22.90 5.46
CA GLN A 156 2.49 23.21 4.02
C GLN A 156 1.47 22.38 3.24
N LEU A 157 1.30 21.10 3.59
CA LEU A 157 0.32 20.22 2.98
C LEU A 157 -1.12 20.64 3.33
N ALA A 158 -1.39 20.99 4.58
CA ALA A 158 -2.67 21.52 5.03
C ALA A 158 -3.02 22.83 4.31
N ALA A 159 -2.04 23.74 4.15
CA ALA A 159 -2.22 24.98 3.40
C ALA A 159 -2.54 24.73 1.92
N ALA A 160 -1.88 23.76 1.28
CA ALA A 160 -2.13 23.39 -0.11
C ALA A 160 -3.54 22.77 -0.30
N MET A 161 -3.99 21.94 0.65
CA MET A 161 -5.35 21.38 0.64
C MET A 161 -6.43 22.44 0.88
N ALA A 162 -6.16 23.42 1.74
CA ALA A 162 -7.09 24.53 1.97
C ALA A 162 -7.21 25.44 0.72
N GLN A 163 -6.09 25.69 0.02
CA GLN A 163 -6.11 26.44 -1.24
C GLN A 163 -6.85 25.71 -2.36
N SER A 164 -6.68 24.40 -2.51
CA SER A 164 -7.36 23.65 -3.57
C SER A 164 -8.87 23.57 -3.35
N ARG A 165 -9.34 23.49 -2.10
CA ARG A 165 -10.77 23.54 -1.75
C ARG A 165 -11.40 24.93 -1.83
N GLY A 166 -10.61 25.99 -1.84
CA GLY A 166 -11.08 27.38 -1.97
C GLY A 166 -11.22 27.86 -3.42
N MET A 167 -10.94 27.00 -4.40
CA MET A 167 -11.05 27.29 -5.85
C MET A 167 -12.21 26.56 -6.53
N GLU A 168 -13.12 25.95 -5.75
CA GLU A 168 -14.44 25.46 -6.22
C GLU A 168 -15.52 26.53 -6.13
#